data_AF-A0A351BXR1-F1
#
_entry.id   AF-A0A351BXR1-F1
#
_cell.length_a   1.000
_cell.length_b   1.000
_cell.length_c   1.000
_cell.angle_alpha   90.00
_cell.angle_beta   90.00
_cell.angle_gamma   90.00
#
_symmetry.space_group_name_H-M   'P 1'
#
loop_
_entity.id
_entity.type
_entity.pdbx_description
1 polymer ?
#
loop_
_entity_poly.entity_id
_entity_poly.type
_entity_poly.pdbx_seq_one_letter_code
_entity_poly.pdbx_strand_id
1 'polypeptide(L)'
;MELSETGEISRLEEVTLSFNLENDRLLKKNKKEYLEEFSEMMHDITDASLEPIEANILIDTGLAFLNIIPVDFSEKNSNINSHILRDLSNYFPDSQKDFNLKCVRLNHHTVSESIDEVLMIAVSKIKTEFLKSICNSCNIIIKKIEIDQFAVEKYIRFKRNPAKAFLIVGFRNNRLDVSLIFKGVLKYYSFEITERNNFRLSLLRQLNFFTENFGGLKISDISIYGEEKITELNDFLKECIRSIPGLGINVDLLYDTGIHESKYAPLYGLAVSGENTA
;
A
#
# COMPACT_ATOMS: atom_id res chain seq x y z
N MET A 1 -3.70 -16.97 3.58
CA MET A 1 -4.99 -16.73 4.26
C MET A 1 -6.09 -16.97 3.26
N GLU A 2 -7.22 -17.50 3.71
CA GLU A 2 -8.37 -17.82 2.87
C GLU A 2 -9.56 -16.97 3.31
N LEU A 3 -10.40 -16.53 2.36
CA LEU A 3 -11.65 -15.83 2.63
C LEU A 3 -12.78 -16.84 2.47
N SER A 4 -13.54 -17.11 3.53
CA SER A 4 -14.72 -17.96 3.46
C SER A 4 -15.84 -17.29 2.66
N GLU A 5 -16.85 -18.07 2.23
CA GLU A 5 -18.07 -17.54 1.62
C GLU A 5 -18.85 -16.58 2.53
N THR A 6 -18.58 -16.61 3.85
CA THR A 6 -19.15 -15.69 4.85
C THR A 6 -18.31 -14.43 5.07
N GLY A 7 -17.19 -14.28 4.37
CA GLY A 7 -16.26 -13.17 4.51
C GLY A 7 -15.31 -13.26 5.71
N GLU A 8 -15.20 -14.43 6.34
CA GLU A 8 -14.24 -14.69 7.42
C GLU A 8 -12.87 -14.99 6.84
N ILE A 9 -11.82 -14.39 7.40
CA ILE A 9 -10.44 -14.66 6.98
C ILE A 9 -9.81 -15.67 7.91
N SER A 10 -9.45 -16.84 7.37
CA SER A 10 -8.70 -17.86 8.10
C SER A 10 -7.22 -17.80 7.73
N ARG A 11 -6.36 -17.94 8.74
CA ARG A 11 -4.92 -18.10 8.53
C ARG A 11 -4.62 -19.59 8.36
N LEU A 12 -4.15 -19.95 7.17
CA LEU A 12 -3.71 -21.32 6.87
C LEU A 12 -2.30 -21.57 7.39
N GLU A 13 -1.32 -20.81 6.90
CA GLU A 13 0.09 -21.02 7.21
C GLU A 13 0.90 -19.72 7.11
N GLU A 14 2.07 -19.67 7.75
CA GLU A 14 3.11 -18.65 7.54
C GLU A 14 4.43 -19.34 7.27
N VAL A 15 5.03 -18.99 6.15
CA VAL A 15 6.24 -19.61 5.60
C VAL A 15 7.28 -18.52 5.40
N THR A 16 8.50 -18.75 5.86
CA THR A 16 9.61 -17.80 5.71
C THR A 16 10.56 -18.27 4.61
N LEU A 17 10.76 -17.43 3.60
CA LEU A 17 11.61 -17.72 2.44
C LEU A 17 12.94 -16.99 2.56
N SER A 18 14.00 -17.56 1.98
CA SER A 18 15.36 -17.02 2.06
C SER A 18 15.62 -15.82 1.12
N PHE A 19 14.75 -15.60 0.13
CA PHE A 19 14.93 -14.55 -0.85
C PHE A 19 14.36 -13.20 -0.39
N ASN A 20 15.02 -12.12 -0.82
CA ASN A 20 14.57 -10.75 -0.65
C ASN A 20 14.29 -10.12 -2.02
N LEU A 21 13.11 -9.49 -2.16
CA LEU A 21 12.68 -8.83 -3.39
C LEU A 21 13.40 -7.50 -3.67
N GLU A 22 14.12 -6.91 -2.72
CA GLU A 22 14.78 -5.62 -2.86
C GLU A 22 15.90 -5.61 -3.92
N ASN A 23 16.52 -6.75 -4.21
CA ASN A 23 17.69 -6.83 -5.08
C ASN A 23 17.42 -7.62 -6.37
N ASP A 24 17.04 -6.89 -7.43
CA ASP A 24 16.74 -7.45 -8.75
C ASP A 24 17.88 -8.31 -9.33
N ARG A 25 19.15 -8.02 -9.00
CA ARG A 25 20.31 -8.79 -9.47
C ARG A 25 20.39 -10.16 -8.80
N LEU A 26 20.15 -10.22 -7.48
CA LEU A 26 20.12 -11.48 -6.75
C LEU A 26 18.95 -12.35 -7.18
N LEU A 27 17.77 -11.76 -7.36
CA LEU A 27 16.59 -12.47 -7.89
C LEU A 27 16.89 -13.15 -9.23
N LYS A 28 17.56 -12.44 -10.15
CA LYS A 28 17.97 -13.01 -11.45
C LYS A 28 19.01 -14.12 -11.31
N LYS A 29 20.02 -13.92 -10.46
CA LYS A 29 21.15 -14.85 -10.31
C LYS A 29 20.71 -16.17 -9.67
N ASN A 30 19.89 -16.11 -8.63
CA ASN A 30 19.53 -17.25 -7.78
C ASN A 30 18.11 -17.77 -8.09
N LYS A 31 17.51 -17.37 -9.22
CA LYS A 31 16.11 -17.69 -9.56
C LYS A 31 15.78 -19.17 -9.39
N LYS A 32 16.66 -20.06 -9.86
CA LYS A 32 16.42 -21.51 -9.80
C LYS A 32 16.36 -22.04 -8.37
N GLU A 33 17.31 -21.64 -7.54
CA GLU A 33 17.39 -22.02 -6.11
C GLU A 33 16.13 -21.56 -5.36
N TYR A 34 15.69 -20.32 -5.58
CA TYR A 34 14.47 -19.79 -4.95
C TYR A 34 13.19 -20.47 -5.44
N LEU A 35 13.15 -20.96 -6.68
CA LEU A 35 12.03 -21.75 -7.17
C LEU A 35 11.97 -23.12 -6.49
N GLU A 36 13.12 -23.77 -6.33
CA GLU A 36 13.23 -25.06 -5.64
C GLU A 36 12.80 -24.92 -4.17
N GLU A 37 13.35 -23.93 -3.45
CA GLU A 37 12.97 -23.63 -2.06
C GLU A 37 11.47 -23.35 -1.92
N PHE A 38 10.91 -22.46 -2.74
CA PHE A 38 9.49 -22.12 -2.66
C PHE A 38 8.59 -23.34 -2.94
N SER A 39 8.99 -24.19 -3.90
CA SER A 39 8.23 -25.39 -4.24
C SER A 39 8.26 -26.45 -3.15
N GLU A 40 9.41 -26.63 -2.48
CA GLU A 40 9.53 -27.51 -1.32
C GLU A 40 8.62 -27.04 -0.17
N MET A 41 8.60 -25.74 0.11
CA MET A 41 7.79 -25.20 1.22
C MET A 41 6.30 -25.17 0.93
N MET A 42 5.90 -24.97 -0.33
CA MET A 42 4.50 -24.93 -0.74
C MET A 42 3.93 -26.30 -1.09
N HIS A 43 4.75 -27.36 -1.08
CA HIS A 43 4.34 -28.71 -1.48
C HIS A 43 3.11 -29.15 -0.69
N ASP A 44 3.14 -29.11 0.64
CA ASP A 44 2.04 -29.57 1.50
C ASP A 44 0.73 -28.79 1.26
N ILE A 45 0.81 -27.51 0.88
CA ILE A 45 -0.34 -26.65 0.59
C ILE A 45 -0.90 -26.93 -0.81
N THR A 46 -0.04 -27.26 -1.77
CA THR A 46 -0.40 -27.34 -3.20
C THR A 46 -0.70 -28.77 -3.67
N ASP A 47 -0.04 -29.78 -3.11
CA ASP A 47 -0.28 -31.20 -3.42
C ASP A 47 -1.67 -31.68 -2.98
N ALA A 48 -2.29 -30.98 -2.02
CA ALA A 48 -3.67 -31.22 -1.61
C ALA A 48 -4.71 -30.83 -2.70
N SER A 49 -4.31 -30.08 -3.74
CA SER A 49 -5.20 -29.57 -4.79
C SER A 49 -4.83 -30.12 -6.17
N LEU A 50 -5.77 -30.83 -6.81
CA LEU A 50 -5.66 -31.23 -8.22
C LEU A 50 -5.85 -30.04 -9.18
N GLU A 51 -6.40 -28.92 -8.70
CA GLU A 51 -6.69 -27.73 -9.49
C GLU A 51 -5.71 -26.59 -9.17
N PRO A 52 -5.47 -25.67 -10.13
CA PRO A 52 -4.66 -24.48 -9.88
C PRO A 52 -5.24 -23.61 -8.78
N ILE A 53 -4.41 -23.21 -7.83
CA ILE A 53 -4.81 -22.34 -6.73
C ILE A 53 -4.76 -20.89 -7.22
N GLU A 54 -5.86 -20.16 -7.12
CA GLU A 54 -5.88 -18.73 -7.44
C GLU A 54 -5.45 -17.90 -6.22
N ALA A 55 -4.47 -17.01 -6.42
CA ALA A 55 -3.94 -16.20 -5.33
C ALA A 55 -3.85 -14.72 -5.70
N ASN A 56 -4.11 -13.88 -4.70
CA ASN A 56 -3.72 -12.48 -4.71
C ASN A 56 -2.44 -12.33 -3.90
N ILE A 57 -1.50 -11.51 -4.39
CA ILE A 57 -0.24 -11.23 -3.72
C ILE A 57 -0.24 -9.81 -3.19
N LEU A 58 0.27 -9.67 -1.97
CA LEU A 58 0.60 -8.39 -1.38
C LEU A 58 2.12 -8.16 -1.47
N ILE A 59 2.54 -6.96 -1.84
CA ILE A 59 3.92 -6.52 -1.72
C ILE A 59 4.02 -5.31 -0.81
N ASP A 60 5.15 -5.17 -0.12
CA ASP A 60 5.43 -4.02 0.73
C ASP A 60 5.55 -2.73 -0.12
N THR A 61 5.02 -1.62 0.39
CA THR A 61 5.10 -0.31 -0.26
C THR A 61 6.56 0.11 -0.55
N GLY A 62 7.53 -0.31 0.26
CA GLY A 62 8.97 -0.10 0.04
C GLY A 62 9.52 -0.74 -1.22
N LEU A 63 8.85 -1.75 -1.79
CA LEU A 63 9.25 -2.38 -3.05
C LEU A 63 8.78 -1.61 -4.30
N ALA A 64 7.95 -0.58 -4.12
CA ALA A 64 7.48 0.30 -5.17
C ALA A 64 8.23 1.64 -5.16
N PHE A 65 8.57 2.14 -6.34
CA PHE A 65 8.93 3.54 -6.50
C PHE A 65 7.66 4.38 -6.47
N LEU A 66 7.64 5.36 -5.56
CA LEU A 66 6.51 6.24 -5.34
C LEU A 66 6.96 7.68 -5.45
N ASN A 67 6.24 8.46 -6.25
CA ASN A 67 6.51 9.88 -6.41
C ASN A 67 5.21 10.64 -6.65
N ILE A 68 5.16 11.89 -6.21
CA ILE A 68 4.04 12.78 -6.50
C ILE A 68 4.55 13.87 -7.43
N ILE A 69 3.88 14.02 -8.57
CA ILE A 69 4.24 15.01 -9.57
C ILE A 69 3.02 15.86 -9.93
N PRO A 70 3.18 17.17 -10.19
CA PRO A 70 2.13 17.99 -10.76
C PRO A 70 1.94 17.64 -12.25
N VAL A 71 0.71 17.53 -12.69
CA VAL A 71 0.33 17.21 -14.06
C VAL A 71 -0.74 18.17 -14.54
N ASP A 72 -0.58 18.70 -15.76
CA ASP A 72 -1.61 19.50 -16.42
C ASP A 72 -2.60 18.60 -17.16
N PHE A 73 -3.82 18.51 -16.62
CA PHE A 73 -4.93 17.74 -17.17
C PHE A 73 -5.72 18.48 -18.25
N SER A 74 -5.34 19.70 -18.64
CA SER A 74 -5.86 20.34 -19.85
C SER A 74 -5.30 19.73 -21.13
N GLU A 75 -4.21 18.98 -21.04
CA GLU A 75 -3.58 18.31 -22.17
C GLU A 75 -4.31 17.01 -22.59
N LYS A 76 -3.98 16.52 -23.79
CA LYS A 76 -4.45 15.19 -24.24
C LYS A 76 -3.80 14.08 -23.41
N ASN A 77 -4.54 13.01 -23.14
CA ASN A 77 -4.06 11.84 -22.38
C ASN A 77 -2.72 11.25 -22.88
N SER A 78 -2.46 11.29 -24.19
CA SER A 78 -1.18 10.84 -24.75
C SER A 78 0.01 11.67 -24.25
N ASN A 79 -0.20 12.98 -24.08
CA ASN A 79 0.82 13.89 -23.59
C ASN A 79 1.02 13.68 -22.09
N ILE A 80 -0.07 13.57 -21.32
CA ILE A 80 -0.02 13.24 -19.88
C ILE A 80 0.80 11.97 -19.62
N ASN A 81 0.53 10.89 -20.36
CA ASN A 81 1.29 9.65 -20.24
C ASN A 81 2.77 9.84 -20.61
N SER A 82 3.05 10.65 -21.63
CA SER A 82 4.43 10.97 -22.03
C SER A 82 5.16 11.79 -20.97
N HIS A 83 4.47 12.73 -20.31
CA HIS A 83 4.99 13.52 -19.19
C HIS A 83 5.35 12.63 -18.01
N ILE A 84 4.44 11.76 -17.58
CA ILE A 84 4.68 10.82 -16.48
C ILE A 84 5.88 9.90 -16.79
N LEU A 85 5.95 9.35 -18.00
CA LEU A 85 7.07 8.49 -18.41
C LEU A 85 8.40 9.26 -18.47
N ARG A 86 8.36 10.53 -18.90
CA ARG A 86 9.54 11.41 -18.88
C ARG A 86 10.00 11.67 -17.45
N ASP A 87 9.08 11.94 -16.53
CA ASP A 87 9.45 12.14 -15.13
C ASP A 87 10.04 10.86 -14.52
N LEU A 88 9.48 9.68 -14.81
CA LEU A 88 10.09 8.42 -14.39
C LEU A 88 11.51 8.22 -14.96
N SER A 89 11.75 8.64 -16.21
CA SER A 89 13.07 8.55 -16.84
C SER A 89 14.13 9.43 -16.18
N ASN A 90 13.75 10.48 -15.46
CA ASN A 90 14.72 11.28 -14.68
C ASN A 90 15.30 10.50 -13.50
N TYR A 91 14.55 9.52 -12.96
CA TYR A 91 15.00 8.64 -11.88
C TYR A 91 15.63 7.34 -12.43
N PHE A 92 15.12 6.86 -13.57
CA PHE A 92 15.52 5.59 -14.19
C PHE A 92 15.77 5.80 -15.70
N PRO A 93 16.87 6.46 -16.11
CA PRO A 93 17.09 6.89 -17.49
C PRO A 93 17.14 5.74 -18.50
N ASP A 94 17.71 4.60 -18.09
CA ASP A 94 17.92 3.45 -18.96
C ASP A 94 16.92 2.30 -18.74
N SER A 95 16.03 2.42 -17.75
CA SER A 95 15.18 1.31 -17.28
C SER A 95 13.74 1.71 -16.92
N GLN A 96 13.29 2.92 -17.27
CA GLN A 96 11.90 3.36 -17.10
C GLN A 96 10.87 2.39 -17.71
N LYS A 97 11.22 1.71 -18.81
CA LYS A 97 10.35 0.71 -19.46
C LYS A 97 10.26 -0.61 -18.68
N ASP A 98 11.13 -0.82 -17.70
CA ASP A 98 11.19 -2.02 -16.89
C ASP A 98 10.27 -1.95 -15.66
N PHE A 99 9.37 -0.97 -15.60
CA PHE A 99 8.39 -0.82 -14.53
C PHE A 99 6.97 -1.07 -15.02
N ASN A 100 6.16 -1.70 -14.16
CA ASN A 100 4.71 -1.64 -14.23
C ASN A 100 4.27 -0.35 -13.56
N LEU A 101 3.69 0.55 -14.35
CA LEU A 101 3.34 1.91 -13.93
C LEU A 101 1.84 2.03 -13.72
N LYS A 102 1.45 2.58 -12.57
CA LYS A 102 0.09 3.01 -12.26
C LYS A 102 0.11 4.44 -11.76
N CYS A 103 -0.91 5.20 -12.09
CA CYS A 103 -1.04 6.60 -11.69
C CYS A 103 -2.39 6.83 -11.02
N VAL A 104 -2.40 7.59 -9.92
CA VAL A 104 -3.61 7.94 -9.18
C VAL A 104 -3.65 9.46 -9.05
N ARG A 105 -4.68 10.09 -9.63
CA ARG A 105 -4.92 11.52 -9.48
C ARG A 105 -5.43 11.84 -8.07
N LEU A 106 -4.79 12.79 -7.39
CA LEU A 106 -5.10 13.13 -6.00
C LEU A 106 -6.25 14.15 -5.88
N ASN A 107 -6.62 14.88 -6.94
CA ASN A 107 -7.77 15.80 -6.92
C ASN A 107 -7.67 16.82 -5.76
N HIS A 108 -6.46 17.35 -5.56
CA HIS A 108 -6.13 18.33 -4.53
C HIS A 108 -6.24 19.76 -5.09
N HIS A 109 -6.00 19.97 -6.40
CA HIS A 109 -6.12 21.26 -7.10
C HIS A 109 -5.41 22.42 -6.40
N THR A 110 -4.17 22.19 -5.93
CA THR A 110 -3.39 23.19 -5.18
C THR A 110 -2.96 24.38 -6.03
N VAL A 111 -2.74 24.17 -7.32
CA VAL A 111 -2.16 25.18 -8.22
C VAL A 111 -3.23 25.82 -9.11
N SER A 112 -4.06 25.01 -9.78
CA SER A 112 -5.16 25.48 -10.62
C SER A 112 -6.20 24.37 -10.85
N GLU A 113 -7.31 24.68 -11.52
CA GLU A 113 -8.31 23.65 -11.87
C GLU A 113 -7.76 22.59 -12.84
N SER A 114 -6.86 22.99 -13.75
CA SER A 114 -6.27 22.09 -14.74
C SER A 114 -5.03 21.35 -14.24
N ILE A 115 -4.26 21.94 -13.31
CA ILE A 115 -3.04 21.32 -12.75
C ILE A 115 -3.37 20.63 -11.44
N ASP A 116 -3.06 19.35 -11.37
CA ASP A 116 -3.32 18.54 -10.18
C ASP A 116 -2.20 17.53 -9.95
N GLU A 117 -2.13 17.01 -8.73
CA GLU A 117 -1.08 16.07 -8.35
C GLU A 117 -1.46 14.64 -8.74
N VAL A 118 -0.46 13.90 -9.21
CA VAL A 118 -0.54 12.48 -9.53
C VAL A 118 0.45 11.72 -8.67
N LEU A 119 -0.07 10.73 -7.93
CA LEU A 119 0.74 9.70 -7.32
C LEU A 119 1.13 8.67 -8.38
N MET A 120 2.41 8.66 -8.72
CA MET A 120 3.05 7.69 -9.56
C MET A 120 3.48 6.47 -8.71
N ILE A 121 3.05 5.29 -9.14
CA ILE A 121 3.35 4.00 -8.51
C ILE A 121 4.04 3.13 -9.55
N ALA A 122 5.31 2.82 -9.36
CA ALA A 122 6.11 2.04 -10.30
C ALA A 122 6.73 0.82 -9.60
N VAL A 123 6.41 -0.38 -10.07
CA VAL A 123 6.96 -1.65 -9.55
C VAL A 123 7.80 -2.33 -10.63
N SER A 124 9.02 -2.73 -10.29
CA SER A 124 9.93 -3.41 -11.23
C SER A 124 9.27 -4.66 -11.82
N LYS A 125 9.29 -4.78 -13.16
CA LYS A 125 8.80 -5.94 -13.89
C LYS A 125 9.53 -7.21 -13.47
N ILE A 126 10.83 -7.11 -13.20
CA ILE A 126 11.66 -8.23 -12.72
C ILE A 126 11.06 -8.81 -11.44
N LYS A 127 10.67 -7.98 -10.47
CA LYS A 127 10.03 -8.42 -9.22
C LYS A 127 8.70 -9.12 -9.50
N THR A 128 7.85 -8.53 -10.35
CA THR A 128 6.54 -9.13 -10.68
C THR A 128 6.65 -10.42 -11.48
N GLU A 129 7.63 -10.53 -12.39
CA GLU A 129 7.89 -11.73 -13.18
C GLU A 129 8.51 -12.84 -12.33
N PHE A 130 9.36 -12.47 -11.38
CA PHE A 130 9.89 -13.38 -10.38
C PHE A 130 8.75 -13.98 -9.55
N LEU A 131 7.87 -13.14 -8.96
CA LEU A 131 6.69 -13.61 -8.22
C LEU A 131 5.80 -14.53 -9.06
N LYS A 132 5.53 -14.18 -10.32
CA LYS A 132 4.80 -15.07 -11.25
C LYS A 132 5.52 -16.40 -11.45
N SER A 133 6.84 -16.38 -11.59
CA SER A 133 7.62 -17.59 -11.78
C SER A 133 7.54 -18.52 -10.57
N ILE A 134 7.65 -17.98 -9.34
CA ILE A 134 7.60 -18.81 -8.13
C ILE A 134 6.21 -19.38 -7.89
N CYS A 135 5.15 -18.59 -8.08
CA CYS A 135 3.79 -19.10 -7.91
C CYS A 135 3.46 -20.16 -8.96
N ASN A 136 3.84 -19.93 -10.21
CA ASN A 136 3.59 -20.88 -11.29
C ASN A 136 4.33 -22.23 -11.11
N SER A 137 5.48 -22.27 -10.43
CA SER A 137 6.17 -23.55 -10.16
C SER A 137 5.38 -24.46 -9.22
N CYS A 138 4.44 -23.89 -8.46
CA CYS A 138 3.58 -24.60 -7.51
C CYS A 138 2.12 -24.62 -7.96
N ASN A 139 1.84 -24.43 -9.25
CA ASN A 139 0.47 -24.36 -9.81
C ASN A 139 -0.42 -23.26 -9.16
N ILE A 140 0.19 -22.19 -8.66
CA ILE A 140 -0.51 -21.02 -8.11
C ILE A 140 -0.63 -19.94 -9.18
N ILE A 141 -1.85 -19.57 -9.53
CA ILE A 141 -2.15 -18.53 -10.51
C ILE A 141 -2.36 -17.20 -9.80
N ILE A 142 -1.42 -16.26 -10.01
CA ILE A 142 -1.57 -14.89 -9.48
C ILE A 142 -2.65 -14.15 -10.27
N LYS A 143 -3.73 -13.77 -9.60
CA LYS A 143 -4.77 -12.90 -10.14
C LYS A 143 -4.39 -11.43 -10.05
N LYS A 144 -3.73 -11.05 -8.96
CA LYS A 144 -3.43 -9.66 -8.66
C LYS A 144 -2.19 -9.53 -7.79
N ILE A 145 -1.45 -8.45 -8.01
CA ILE A 145 -0.41 -7.97 -7.10
C ILE A 145 -0.87 -6.60 -6.61
N GLU A 146 -0.97 -6.42 -5.30
CA GLU A 146 -1.37 -5.17 -4.65
C GLU A 146 -0.28 -4.72 -3.68
N ILE A 147 -0.21 -3.41 -3.45
CA ILE A 147 0.69 -2.82 -2.46
C ILE A 147 -0.07 -2.65 -1.14
N ASP A 148 0.58 -2.97 -0.04
CA ASP A 148 -0.02 -3.04 1.30
C ASP A 148 -0.84 -1.82 1.72
N GLN A 149 -0.30 -0.60 1.63
CA GLN A 149 -1.04 0.64 1.96
C GLN A 149 -2.31 0.77 1.11
N PHE A 150 -2.21 0.56 -0.20
CA PHE A 150 -3.36 0.71 -1.10
C PHE A 150 -4.37 -0.44 -0.96
N ALA A 151 -3.95 -1.60 -0.46
CA ALA A 151 -4.87 -2.66 -0.06
C ALA A 151 -5.70 -2.23 1.16
N VAL A 152 -5.06 -1.67 2.20
CA VAL A 152 -5.75 -1.15 3.38
C VAL A 152 -6.73 -0.03 3.00
N GLU A 153 -6.33 0.88 2.12
CA GLU A 153 -7.23 1.93 1.63
C GLU A 153 -8.54 1.37 1.07
N LYS A 154 -8.48 0.29 0.28
CA LYS A 154 -9.68 -0.31 -0.33
C LYS A 154 -10.61 -0.87 0.74
N TYR A 155 -10.05 -1.56 1.72
CA TYR A 155 -10.82 -2.06 2.85
C TYR A 155 -11.52 -0.94 3.61
N ILE A 156 -10.79 0.14 3.90
CA ILE A 156 -11.35 1.30 4.62
C ILE A 156 -12.46 1.96 3.83
N ARG A 157 -12.26 2.15 2.52
CA ARG A 157 -13.29 2.70 1.63
C ARG A 157 -14.53 1.82 1.56
N PHE A 158 -14.37 0.50 1.62
CA PHE A 158 -15.49 -0.43 1.66
C PHE A 158 -16.27 -0.35 2.99
N LYS A 159 -15.57 -0.26 4.13
CA LYS A 159 -16.21 -0.26 5.46
C LYS A 159 -16.77 1.09 5.90
N ARG A 160 -16.22 2.20 5.41
CA ARG A 160 -16.53 3.54 5.94
C ARG A 160 -17.40 4.36 4.99
N ASN A 161 -18.18 5.28 5.56
CA ASN A 161 -19.04 6.18 4.78
C ASN A 161 -18.19 7.07 3.87
N PRO A 162 -18.32 6.99 2.52
CA PRO A 162 -17.47 7.71 1.59
C PRO A 162 -17.56 9.23 1.75
N ALA A 163 -18.66 9.78 2.28
CA ALA A 163 -18.86 11.22 2.43
C ALA A 163 -17.98 11.87 3.52
N LYS A 164 -17.39 11.08 4.41
CA LYS A 164 -16.51 11.57 5.48
C LYS A 164 -15.04 11.53 5.05
N ALA A 165 -14.22 12.35 5.71
CA ALA A 165 -12.77 12.36 5.53
C ALA A 165 -12.12 11.45 6.57
N PHE A 166 -11.17 10.61 6.13
CA PHE A 166 -10.45 9.69 7.01
C PHE A 166 -8.96 9.74 6.69
N LEU A 167 -8.14 9.63 7.73
CA LEU A 167 -6.71 9.37 7.58
C LEU A 167 -6.42 7.89 7.78
N ILE A 168 -5.48 7.37 7.00
CA ILE A 168 -4.92 6.03 7.17
C ILE A 168 -3.43 6.20 7.39
N VAL A 169 -2.93 5.68 8.51
CA VAL A 169 -1.53 5.73 8.90
C VAL A 169 -0.98 4.30 8.96
N GLY A 170 -0.11 3.98 8.01
CA GLY A 170 0.64 2.73 7.96
C GLY A 170 2.02 2.91 8.57
N PHE A 171 2.46 1.98 9.43
CA PHE A 171 3.83 1.95 9.93
C PHE A 171 4.45 0.56 9.82
N ARG A 172 5.31 0.36 8.82
CA ARG A 172 5.92 -0.94 8.49
C ARG A 172 7.36 -0.73 8.03
N ASN A 173 8.27 -1.64 8.35
CA ASN A 173 9.66 -1.57 7.89
C ASN A 173 10.33 -0.19 8.06
N ASN A 174 10.14 0.44 9.22
CA ASN A 174 10.62 1.81 9.51
C ASN A 174 10.18 2.84 8.47
N ARG A 175 8.98 2.68 7.91
CA ARG A 175 8.37 3.59 6.96
C ARG A 175 6.99 3.96 7.48
N LEU A 176 6.72 5.27 7.51
CA LEU A 176 5.44 5.83 7.88
C LEU A 176 4.73 6.31 6.62
N ASP A 177 3.64 5.65 6.26
CA ASP A 177 2.77 6.00 5.14
C ASP A 177 1.50 6.66 5.67
N VAL A 178 1.08 7.77 5.05
CA VAL A 178 -0.15 8.49 5.41
C VAL A 178 -0.97 8.76 4.18
N SER A 179 -2.26 8.44 4.25
CA SER A 179 -3.23 8.64 3.17
C SER A 179 -4.45 9.36 3.69
N LEU A 180 -4.93 10.36 2.93
CA LEU A 180 -6.21 11.02 3.16
C LEU A 180 -7.22 10.52 2.15
N ILE A 181 -8.33 9.97 2.64
CA ILE A 181 -9.48 9.60 1.82
C ILE A 181 -10.61 10.58 2.10
N PHE A 182 -11.23 11.12 1.04
CA PHE A 182 -12.43 11.94 1.15
C PHE A 182 -13.32 11.76 -0.08
N LYS A 183 -14.63 11.63 0.11
CA LYS A 183 -15.58 11.32 -0.98
C LYS A 183 -15.20 10.05 -1.76
N GLY A 184 -14.69 9.04 -1.04
CA GLY A 184 -14.26 7.75 -1.60
C GLY A 184 -12.98 7.79 -2.47
N VAL A 185 -12.32 8.95 -2.60
CA VAL A 185 -11.10 9.10 -3.41
C VAL A 185 -9.88 9.43 -2.56
N LEU A 186 -8.69 9.02 -3.02
CA LEU A 186 -7.41 9.41 -2.43
C LEU A 186 -7.20 10.89 -2.71
N LYS A 187 -7.02 11.69 -1.67
CA LYS A 187 -6.81 13.14 -1.73
C LYS A 187 -5.38 13.56 -1.48
N TYR A 188 -4.66 12.77 -0.70
CA TYR A 188 -3.29 13.04 -0.34
C TYR A 188 -2.62 11.73 0.03
N TYR A 189 -1.35 11.61 -0.32
CA TYR A 189 -0.50 10.51 0.09
C TYR A 189 0.88 11.06 0.41
N SER A 190 1.50 10.58 1.49
CA SER A 190 2.90 10.84 1.76
C SER A 190 3.52 9.67 2.48
N PHE A 191 4.85 9.57 2.41
CA PHE A 191 5.59 8.61 3.20
C PHE A 191 6.89 9.22 3.70
N GLU A 192 7.40 8.67 4.81
CA GLU A 192 8.70 9.04 5.35
C GLU A 192 9.43 7.79 5.88
N ILE A 193 10.71 7.65 5.53
CA ILE A 193 11.57 6.60 6.08
C ILE A 193 12.08 7.07 7.46
N THR A 194 11.69 6.36 8.50
CA THR A 194 11.94 6.68 9.92
C THR A 194 13.20 6.02 10.47
N GLU A 195 14.03 5.34 9.66
CA GLU A 195 15.33 4.84 10.15
C GLU A 195 16.25 5.97 10.64
N ARG A 196 16.12 7.14 10.03
CA ARG A 196 16.93 8.33 10.34
C ARG A 196 16.25 9.32 11.30
N ASN A 197 14.92 9.26 11.41
CA ASN A 197 14.10 10.20 12.17
C ASN A 197 13.22 9.44 13.17
N ASN A 198 13.09 9.95 14.40
CA ASN A 198 12.08 9.43 15.32
C ASN A 198 10.69 9.54 14.66
N PHE A 199 9.97 8.41 14.52
CA PHE A 199 8.65 8.34 13.88
C PHE A 199 7.68 9.42 14.41
N ARG A 200 7.84 9.84 15.66
CA ARG A 200 7.06 10.91 16.29
C ARG A 200 7.20 12.24 15.57
N LEU A 201 8.43 12.63 15.23
CA LEU A 201 8.70 13.88 14.52
C LEU A 201 8.16 13.83 13.09
N SER A 202 8.36 12.71 12.41
CA SER A 202 7.85 12.48 11.05
C SER A 202 6.31 12.58 11.04
N LEU A 203 5.65 11.93 12.00
CA LEU A 203 4.21 12.01 12.13
C LEU A 203 3.71 13.43 12.44
N LEU A 204 4.34 14.13 13.39
CA LEU A 204 3.98 15.52 13.70
C LEU A 204 4.08 16.43 12.46
N ARG A 205 5.16 16.29 11.67
CA ARG A 205 5.31 17.05 10.42
C ARG A 205 4.18 16.75 9.45
N GLN A 206 3.80 15.48 9.29
CA GLN A 206 2.71 15.09 8.39
C GLN A 206 1.34 15.58 8.89
N LEU A 207 1.08 15.52 10.20
CA LEU A 207 -0.16 16.06 10.78
C LEU A 207 -0.25 17.59 10.70
N ASN A 208 0.87 18.29 10.90
CA ASN A 208 0.92 19.75 10.75
C ASN A 208 0.67 20.16 9.30
N PHE A 209 1.39 19.54 8.35
CA PHE A 209 1.17 19.76 6.92
C PHE A 209 -0.29 19.50 6.56
N PHE A 210 -0.86 18.41 7.07
CA PHE A 210 -2.27 18.10 6.87
C PHE A 210 -3.19 19.21 7.40
N THR A 211 -2.99 19.64 8.64
CA THR A 211 -3.84 20.64 9.29
C THR A 211 -3.80 21.97 8.54
N GLU A 212 -2.63 22.35 8.03
CA GLU A 212 -2.43 23.58 7.25
C GLU A 212 -3.10 23.53 5.87
N ASN A 213 -3.00 22.39 5.16
CA ASN A 213 -3.46 22.29 3.77
C ASN A 213 -4.88 21.71 3.63
N PHE A 214 -5.37 20.99 4.64
CA PHE A 214 -6.64 20.25 4.61
C PHE A 214 -7.49 20.46 5.87
N GLY A 215 -7.15 21.37 6.78
CA GLY A 215 -7.89 21.57 8.04
C GLY A 215 -9.38 21.88 7.88
N GLY A 216 -9.80 22.37 6.71
CA GLY A 216 -11.23 22.54 6.37
C GLY A 216 -12.00 21.22 6.14
N LEU A 217 -11.30 20.12 5.83
CA LEU A 217 -11.86 18.78 5.74
C LEU A 217 -11.94 18.21 7.16
N LYS A 218 -13.10 18.32 7.79
CA LYS A 218 -13.35 17.70 9.10
C LYS A 218 -13.10 16.19 9.03
N ILE A 219 -11.92 15.74 9.47
CA ILE A 219 -11.60 14.32 9.59
C ILE A 219 -12.52 13.72 10.66
N SER A 220 -13.17 12.62 10.34
CA SER A 220 -13.95 11.90 11.34
C SER A 220 -13.09 10.92 12.13
N ASP A 221 -12.18 10.21 11.46
CA ASP A 221 -11.44 9.11 12.08
C ASP A 221 -10.04 8.94 11.47
N ILE A 222 -9.09 8.48 12.30
CA ILE A 222 -7.75 8.03 11.89
C ILE A 222 -7.68 6.53 12.09
N SER A 223 -7.35 5.81 11.02
CA SER A 223 -7.10 4.37 11.04
C SER A 223 -5.61 4.09 11.04
N ILE A 224 -5.14 3.30 12.00
CA ILE A 224 -3.72 2.98 12.14
C ILE A 224 -3.51 1.48 11.90
N TYR A 225 -2.49 1.10 11.12
CA TYR A 225 -2.08 -0.29 10.95
C TYR A 225 -0.56 -0.39 10.81
N GLY A 226 0.02 -1.56 11.11
CA GLY A 226 1.46 -1.71 11.00
C GLY A 226 2.04 -2.86 11.81
N GLU A 227 3.36 -2.82 11.97
CA GLU A 227 4.14 -3.85 12.65
C GLU A 227 4.67 -3.34 14.00
N GLU A 228 5.98 -3.46 14.23
CA GLU A 228 6.62 -3.05 15.47
C GLU A 228 6.33 -1.58 15.81
N LYS A 229 6.16 -1.27 17.10
CA LYS A 229 5.88 0.08 17.63
C LYS A 229 4.50 0.66 17.29
N ILE A 230 3.57 -0.13 16.72
CA ILE A 230 2.22 0.36 16.42
C ILE A 230 1.47 0.88 17.64
N THR A 231 1.67 0.27 18.81
CA THR A 231 1.11 0.74 20.08
C THR A 231 1.69 2.11 20.47
N GLU A 232 3.01 2.29 20.34
CA GLU A 232 3.66 3.57 20.63
C GLU A 232 3.19 4.67 19.67
N LEU A 233 2.99 4.33 18.39
CA LEU A 233 2.42 5.23 17.38
C LEU A 233 0.99 5.64 17.75
N ASN A 234 0.15 4.69 18.14
CA ASN A 234 -1.23 4.94 18.55
C ASN A 234 -1.32 5.82 19.80
N ASP A 235 -0.51 5.53 20.81
CA ASP A 235 -0.46 6.32 22.05
C ASP A 235 -0.01 7.76 21.75
N PHE A 236 1.02 7.91 20.92
CA PHE A 236 1.51 9.22 20.49
C PHE A 236 0.48 9.99 19.65
N LEU A 237 -0.25 9.32 18.75
CA LEU A 237 -1.32 9.93 17.97
C LEU A 237 -2.46 10.45 18.85
N LYS A 238 -2.88 9.64 19.83
CA LYS A 238 -3.89 10.03 20.81
C LYS A 238 -3.44 11.22 21.65
N GLU A 239 -2.17 11.29 22.02
CA GLU A 239 -1.59 12.46 22.69
C GLU A 239 -1.63 13.71 21.80
N CYS A 240 -1.18 13.61 20.55
CA CYS A 240 -1.18 14.73 19.59
C CYS A 240 -2.59 15.28 19.32
N ILE A 241 -3.60 14.41 19.21
CA ILE A 241 -4.96 14.85 18.90
C ILE A 241 -5.61 15.52 20.11
N ARG A 242 -5.36 15.01 21.34
CA ARG A 242 -5.83 15.65 22.57
C ARG A 242 -5.25 17.05 22.77
N SER A 243 -4.03 17.30 22.27
CA SER A 243 -3.40 18.62 22.37
C SER A 243 -3.86 19.61 21.30
N ILE A 244 -4.65 19.17 20.30
CA ILE A 244 -5.27 20.03 19.29
C ILE A 244 -6.73 20.32 19.71
N PRO A 245 -7.04 21.52 20.24
CA PRO A 245 -8.37 21.82 20.77
C PRO A 245 -9.46 21.74 19.69
N GLY A 246 -10.55 21.02 19.97
CA GLY A 246 -11.72 20.93 19.07
C GLY A 246 -11.67 19.80 18.04
N LEU A 247 -10.59 19.03 17.99
CA LEU A 247 -10.49 17.81 17.18
C LEU A 247 -11.16 16.63 17.92
N GLY A 248 -12.47 16.46 17.74
CA GLY A 248 -13.21 15.28 18.19
C GLY A 248 -12.97 14.05 17.30
N ILE A 249 -11.71 13.80 16.92
CA ILE A 249 -11.32 12.73 15.99
C ILE A 249 -11.17 11.42 16.75
N ASN A 250 -11.81 10.36 16.28
CA ASN A 250 -11.56 9.02 16.80
C ASN A 250 -10.27 8.46 16.19
N VAL A 251 -9.44 7.85 17.04
CA VAL A 251 -8.25 7.11 16.61
C VAL A 251 -8.51 5.64 16.85
N ASP A 252 -8.64 4.90 15.76
CA ASP A 252 -8.91 3.49 15.78
C ASP A 252 -7.70 2.73 15.26
N LEU A 253 -7.22 1.76 16.04
CA LEU A 253 -6.40 0.69 15.49
C LEU A 253 -7.27 -0.11 14.54
N LEU A 254 -6.77 -0.40 13.35
CA LEU A 254 -7.48 -1.30 12.46
C LEU A 254 -7.44 -2.70 13.05
N TYR A 255 -8.66 -3.23 13.25
CA TYR A 255 -9.00 -4.51 13.88
C TYR A 255 -8.95 -4.49 15.42
N ASP A 256 -10.14 -4.57 16.02
CA ASP A 256 -10.42 -4.46 17.46
C ASP A 256 -10.32 -5.82 18.19
N THR A 257 -9.82 -6.85 17.51
CA THR A 257 -9.62 -8.21 18.03
C THR A 257 -8.26 -8.40 18.73
N GLY A 258 -7.37 -7.40 18.65
CA GLY A 258 -6.11 -7.35 19.40
C GLY A 258 -4.97 -6.66 18.63
N ILE A 259 -4.01 -6.09 19.36
CA ILE A 259 -2.83 -5.37 18.83
C ILE A 259 -2.03 -6.22 17.80
N HIS A 260 -2.07 -7.56 17.92
CA HIS A 260 -1.34 -8.51 17.09
C HIS A 260 -1.90 -8.69 15.66
N GLU A 261 -3.10 -8.18 15.35
CA GLU A 261 -3.74 -8.37 14.04
C GLU A 261 -3.60 -7.18 13.08
N SER A 262 -3.19 -6.00 13.57
CA SER A 262 -3.08 -4.79 12.74
C SER A 262 -2.06 -4.96 11.59
N LYS A 263 -1.03 -5.79 11.76
CA LYS A 263 -0.05 -6.12 10.69
C LYS A 263 -0.68 -6.86 9.52
N TYR A 264 -1.82 -7.52 9.72
CA TYR A 264 -2.55 -8.24 8.68
C TYR A 264 -3.62 -7.39 7.99
N ALA A 265 -3.86 -6.14 8.43
CA ALA A 265 -4.83 -5.23 7.81
C ALA A 265 -4.74 -5.17 6.27
N PRO A 266 -3.55 -5.14 5.64
CA PRO A 266 -3.44 -5.17 4.20
C PRO A 266 -4.02 -6.42 3.54
N LEU A 267 -3.91 -7.59 4.17
CA LEU A 267 -4.39 -8.84 3.62
C LEU A 267 -5.92 -8.93 3.61
N TYR A 268 -6.58 -8.33 4.61
CA TYR A 268 -8.02 -8.14 4.55
C TYR A 268 -8.44 -7.23 3.40
N GLY A 269 -7.68 -6.16 3.15
CA GLY A 269 -7.91 -5.31 1.98
C GLY A 269 -7.66 -5.99 0.65
N LEU A 270 -6.70 -6.93 0.63
CA LEU A 270 -6.48 -7.79 -0.52
C LEU A 270 -7.67 -8.70 -0.79
N ALA A 271 -8.24 -9.30 0.26
CA ALA A 271 -9.40 -10.18 0.17
C ALA A 271 -10.65 -9.46 -0.36
N VAL A 272 -10.99 -8.29 0.21
CA VAL A 272 -12.12 -7.46 -0.27
C VAL A 272 -11.94 -7.02 -1.71
N SER A 273 -10.70 -6.91 -2.20
CA SER A 273 -10.42 -6.47 -3.56
C SER A 273 -10.67 -7.53 -4.65
N GLY A 274 -10.97 -8.78 -4.25
CA GLY A 274 -11.40 -9.86 -5.14
C GLY A 274 -12.92 -9.88 -5.39
N GLU A 275 -13.70 -9.24 -4.52
CA GLU A 275 -15.15 -9.12 -4.67
C GLU A 275 -15.48 -7.81 -5.40
N ASN A 276 -15.85 -7.91 -6.69
CA ASN A 276 -16.47 -6.88 -7.53
C ASN A 276 -16.42 -5.42 -7.02
N THR A 277 -15.38 -4.68 -7.43
CA THR A 277 -15.48 -3.21 -7.57
C THR A 277 -15.49 -2.88 -9.06
N ALA A 278 -16.67 -3.09 -9.66
CA ALA A 278 -17.06 -2.50 -10.94
C ALA A 278 -17.58 -1.07 -10.72
#